data_AF-A0A661CJ45-F1
#
_entry.id   AF-A0A661CJ45-F1
#
_cell.length_a   1.000
_cell.length_b   1.000
_cell.length_c   1.000
_cell.angle_alpha   90.00
_cell.angle_beta   90.00
_cell.angle_gamma   90.00
#
_symmetry.space_group_name_H-M   'P 1'
#
loop_
_entity.id
_entity.type
_entity.pdbx_description
1 polymer ?
#
loop_
_entity_poly.entity_id
_entity_poly.type
_entity_poly.pdbx_seq_one_letter_code
_entity_poly.pdbx_strand_id
1 'polypeptide(L)' 'MSEKMTMRIGECLLAGGPPFTAAEPEVIIGELDGPFGTAFANLLGDQVKGHTRV' A
#
# COMPACT_ATOMS: atom_id res chain seq x y z
N MET A 1 12.95 -9.91 23.05
CA MET A 1 12.61 -9.79 21.62
C MET A 1 11.25 -9.13 21.51
N SER A 2 11.12 -8.09 20.69
CA SER A 2 9.80 -7.56 20.32
C SER A 2 9.03 -8.63 19.55
N GLU A 3 7.70 -8.66 19.69
CA GLU A 3 6.87 -9.44 18.77
C GLU A 3 7.07 -8.94 17.34
N LYS A 4 7.12 -9.86 16.37
CA LYS A 4 7.21 -9.52 14.95
C LYS A 4 5.90 -8.88 14.50
N MET A 5 5.98 -7.83 13.69
CA MET A 5 4.80 -7.23 13.07
C MET A 5 4.29 -8.14 11.95
N THR A 6 3.02 -8.53 12.01
CA THR A 6 2.35 -9.18 10.88
C THR A 6 1.88 -8.13 9.87
N MET A 7 1.53 -8.55 8.65
CA MET A 7 0.94 -7.64 7.66
C MET A 7 -0.34 -7.01 8.22
N ARG A 8 -0.45 -5.68 8.11
CA ARG A 8 -1.63 -4.90 8.48
C ARG A 8 -2.11 -4.08 7.30
N ILE A 9 -3.42 -3.88 7.23
CA ILE A 9 -4.11 -3.17 6.16
C ILE A 9 -4.95 -2.08 6.80
N GLY A 10 -4.92 -0.88 6.23
CA GLY A 10 -5.75 0.25 6.64
C GLY A 10 -6.25 1.02 5.44
N GLU A 11 -7.37 1.73 5.63
CA GLU A 11 -7.97 2.61 4.64
C GLU A 11 -8.32 3.97 5.25
N CYS A 12 -8.26 4.95 4.34
CA CYS A 12 -8.51 6.37 4.44
C CYS A 12 -9.66 6.90 3.59
N LEU A 13 -10.56 7.76 4.10
CA LEU A 13 -11.22 8.75 3.23
C LEU A 13 -10.95 10.16 3.73
N LEU A 14 -10.29 10.97 2.90
CA LEU A 14 -10.08 12.39 3.12
C LEU A 14 -10.92 13.20 2.13
N ALA A 15 -11.99 13.79 2.65
CA ALA A 15 -12.93 14.64 1.91
C ALA A 15 -12.98 16.07 2.48
N GLY A 16 -13.63 16.99 1.75
CA GLY A 16 -13.81 18.39 2.14
C GLY A 16 -13.00 19.42 1.34
N GLY A 17 -12.23 18.97 0.34
CA GLY A 17 -11.56 19.82 -0.64
C GLY A 17 -12.46 20.23 -1.82
N PRO A 18 -11.88 20.86 -2.86
CA PRO A 18 -12.58 21.17 -4.11
C PRO A 18 -13.26 19.94 -4.76
N PRO A 19 -14.23 20.16 -5.67
CA PRO A 19 -14.82 19.06 -6.41
C PRO A 19 -13.77 18.19 -7.11
N PHE A 20 -13.97 16.87 -7.06
CA PHE A 20 -13.10 15.85 -7.68
C PHE A 20 -11.69 15.73 -7.08
N THR A 21 -11.48 16.17 -5.83
CA THR A 21 -10.18 16.04 -5.14
C THR A 21 -10.24 15.22 -3.85
N ALA A 22 -11.28 14.43 -3.62
CA ALA A 22 -11.29 13.51 -2.48
C ALA A 22 -10.17 12.47 -2.66
N ALA A 23 -9.48 12.14 -1.57
CA ALA A 23 -8.41 11.15 -1.57
C ALA A 23 -8.82 9.94 -0.74
N GLU A 24 -8.63 8.75 -1.30
CA GLU A 24 -8.96 7.47 -0.67
C GLU A 24 -7.73 6.56 -0.73
N PRO A 25 -6.82 6.62 0.27
CA PRO A 25 -5.65 5.77 0.29
C PRO A 25 -5.90 4.41 0.93
N GLU A 26 -5.44 3.35 0.27
CA GLU A 26 -5.25 2.02 0.87
C GLU A 26 -3.78 1.79 1.21
N VAL A 27 -3.50 1.46 2.47
CA VAL A 27 -2.13 1.30 2.97
C VAL A 27 -1.94 -0.10 3.54
N ILE A 28 -0.87 -0.76 3.12
CA ILE A 28 -0.42 -2.05 3.66
C ILE A 28 0.96 -1.86 4.27
N ILE A 29 1.15 -2.30 5.52
CA ILE A 29 2.44 -2.31 6.20
C ILE A 29 2.80 -3.71 6.66
N GLY A 30 4.08 -4.06 6.65
CA GLY A 30 4.54 -5.37 7.08
C GLY A 30 6.06 -5.49 7.01
N GLU A 31 6.58 -6.60 7.54
CA GLU A 31 8.00 -6.94 7.48
C GLU A 31 8.42 -7.37 6.06
N LEU A 32 9.64 -7.01 5.66
CA LEU A 32 10.19 -7.36 4.34
C LEU A 32 10.45 -8.87 4.18
N ASP A 33 10.74 -9.59 5.26
CA ASP A 33 10.95 -11.04 5.25
C ASP A 33 9.64 -11.84 5.36
N GLY A 34 8.50 -11.21 5.06
CA GLY A 34 7.17 -11.80 5.17
C GLY A 34 6.30 -11.60 3.93
N PRO A 35 4.97 -11.86 4.05
CA PRO A 35 4.03 -11.74 2.94
C PRO A 35 4.01 -10.35 2.28
N PHE A 36 4.31 -9.30 3.06
CA PHE A 36 4.42 -7.93 2.55
C PHE A 36 5.58 -7.80 1.57
N GLY A 37 6.76 -8.30 1.93
CA GLY A 37 7.92 -8.26 1.04
C GLY A 37 7.71 -9.03 -0.27
N THR A 38 7.01 -10.18 -0.23
CA THR A 38 6.64 -10.90 -1.45
C THR A 38 5.69 -10.07 -2.34
N ALA A 39 4.65 -9.47 -1.76
CA ALA A 39 3.73 -8.62 -2.50
C ALA A 39 4.43 -7.38 -3.09
N PHE A 40 5.25 -6.72 -2.28
CA PHE A 40 6.03 -5.54 -2.67
C PHE A 40 6.97 -5.84 -3.84
N ALA A 41 7.72 -6.95 -3.77
CA ALA A 41 8.63 -7.37 -4.85
C ALA A 41 7.88 -7.68 -6.15
N ASN A 42 6.73 -8.37 -6.06
CA ASN A 42 5.90 -8.67 -7.23
C ASN A 42 5.37 -7.39 -7.88
N LEU A 43 4.86 -6.44 -7.10
CA LEU A 43 4.33 -5.17 -7.61
C LEU A 43 5.40 -4.29 -8.23
N LEU A 44 6.63 -4.31 -7.71
CA LEU A 44 7.75 -3.55 -8.29
C LEU A 44 8.11 -4.08 -9.68
N GLY A 45 8.09 -5.41 -9.88
CA GLY A 45 8.43 -6.05 -11.14
C GLY A 45 7.30 -6.11 -12.18
N ASP A 46 6.05 -6.12 -11.73
CA ASP A 46 4.88 -6.09 -12.61
C ASP A 46 4.53 -4.63 -12.92
N GLN A 47 4.81 -4.13 -14.12
CA GLN A 47 4.45 -2.78 -14.53
C GLN A 47 3.43 -2.85 -15.65
N VAL A 48 2.37 -2.03 -15.56
CA VAL A 48 1.29 -2.01 -16.55
C VAL A 48 1.16 -0.60 -17.13
N LYS A 49 0.88 -0.51 -18.43
CA LYS A 49 0.68 0.79 -19.10
C LYS A 49 -0.39 1.60 -18.36
N GLY A 50 -0.03 2.84 -17.98
CA GLY A 50 -0.90 3.74 -17.23
C GLY A 50 -0.93 3.51 -15.72
N HIS A 51 -0.21 2.50 -15.20
CA HIS A 51 -0.16 2.15 -13.78
C HIS A 51 1.28 1.80 -13.37
N THR A 52 2.13 2.82 -13.31
CA THR A 52 3.48 2.65 -12.76
C THR A 52 3.39 2.43 -11.27
N ARG A 53 4.06 1.39 -10.78
CA ARG A 53 4.13 1.03 -9.35
C ARG A 53 5.52 1.41 -8.85
N VAL A 54 5.58 2.48 -8.04
CA VAL A 54 6.82 3.09 -7.50
C VAL A 54 6.95 2.89 -6.00
#